data_AF-A0A960MGX1-F1
#
_entry.id   AF-A0A960MGX1-F1
#
_cell.length_a   1.000
_cell.length_b   1.000
_cell.length_c   1.000
_cell.angle_alpha   90.00
_cell.angle_beta   90.00
_cell.angle_gamma   90.00
#
_symmetry.space_group_name_H-M   'P 1'
#
loop_
_entity.id
_entity.type
_entity.pdbx_description
1 polymer ?
#
loop_
_entity_poly.entity_id
_entity_poly.type
_entity_poly.pdbx_seq_one_letter_code
_entity_poly.pdbx_strand_id
1 'polypeptide(L)'
;AVYSLIDRWVRAGCPPGKSLSGFRFRRFEEAVQWILENAFDPRLRLFGADYGETKRKLADPDFDLLRGVLRAALEQTLPQPVSATDLARLAVAQGLMTEAGDQEAKLKVGRMLGRYLNEAEIAVIGEFTVQMECRNDSSTFYKDLRLYRINRTALGD
;
A
#
# COMPACT_ATOMS: atom_id res chain seq x y z
N ALA A 1 20.01 -4.52 -24.72
CA ALA A 1 21.32 -4.49 -24.04
C ALA A 1 21.21 -4.80 -22.54
N VAL A 2 20.37 -4.07 -21.77
CA VAL A 2 20.21 -4.30 -20.31
C VAL A 2 19.53 -5.64 -20.00
N TYR A 3 18.40 -5.96 -20.65
CA TYR A 3 17.70 -7.25 -20.47
C TYR A 3 18.59 -8.48 -20.75
N SER A 4 19.44 -8.41 -21.78
CA SER A 4 20.40 -9.47 -22.10
C SER A 4 21.53 -9.63 -21.08
N LEU A 5 21.84 -8.57 -20.33
CA LEU A 5 22.86 -8.57 -19.28
C LEU A 5 22.28 -9.17 -17.99
N ILE A 6 21.03 -8.81 -17.69
CA ILE A 6 20.23 -9.37 -16.59
C ILE A 6 19.99 -10.87 -16.81
N ASP A 7 19.55 -11.29 -18.00
CA ASP A 7 19.34 -12.71 -18.34
C ASP A 7 20.65 -13.52 -18.20
N ARG A 8 21.79 -12.96 -18.62
CA ARG A 8 23.10 -13.61 -18.45
C ARG A 8 23.50 -13.78 -16.99
N TRP A 9 23.26 -12.77 -16.16
CA TRP A 9 23.59 -12.81 -14.73
C TRP A 9 22.70 -13.79 -13.96
N VAL A 10 21.40 -13.84 -14.28
CA VAL A 10 20.46 -14.83 -13.73
C VAL A 10 20.89 -16.25 -14.08
N ARG A 11 21.24 -16.50 -15.35
CA ARG A 11 21.73 -17.82 -15.78
C ARG A 11 23.03 -18.22 -15.08
N ALA A 12 23.91 -17.25 -14.79
CA ALA A 12 25.15 -17.49 -14.05
C ALA A 12 24.92 -17.76 -12.55
N GLY A 13 23.87 -17.19 -11.95
CA GLY A 13 23.51 -17.38 -10.53
C GLY A 13 22.58 -18.55 -10.25
N CYS A 14 21.99 -19.17 -11.27
CA CYS A 14 21.11 -20.33 -11.13
C CYS A 14 21.90 -21.64 -11.00
N PRO A 15 21.69 -22.45 -9.95
CA PRO A 15 22.26 -23.80 -9.87
C PRO A 15 21.78 -24.65 -11.06
N PRO A 16 22.66 -25.46 -11.68
CA PRO A 16 22.29 -26.27 -12.84
C PRO A 16 21.15 -27.24 -12.48
N GLY A 17 20.13 -27.31 -13.35
CA GLY A 17 19.01 -28.25 -13.22
C GLY A 17 17.77 -27.73 -12.48
N LYS A 18 17.75 -26.48 -12.00
CA LYS A 18 16.53 -25.86 -11.43
C LYS A 18 15.82 -24.98 -12.46
N SER A 19 14.52 -25.19 -12.65
CA SER A 19 13.68 -24.24 -13.36
C SER A 19 13.57 -22.93 -12.56
N LEU A 20 13.38 -21.81 -13.26
CA LEU A 20 13.26 -20.46 -12.68
C LEU A 20 12.11 -20.30 -11.66
N SER A 21 11.28 -21.33 -11.45
CA SER A 21 10.09 -21.29 -10.60
C SER A 21 10.37 -21.20 -9.10
N GLY A 22 11.63 -21.37 -8.66
CA GLY A 22 12.03 -21.32 -7.25
C GLY A 22 13.05 -20.25 -6.88
N PHE A 23 13.57 -19.49 -7.86
CA PHE A 23 14.41 -18.34 -7.54
C PHE A 23 13.51 -17.27 -6.93
N ARG A 24 13.92 -16.66 -5.80
CA ARG A 24 13.13 -15.66 -5.07
C ARG A 24 12.97 -14.41 -5.94
N PHE A 25 12.03 -14.48 -6.89
CA PHE A 25 11.80 -13.50 -7.94
C PHE A 25 11.62 -12.10 -7.37
N ARG A 26 11.00 -12.00 -6.20
CA ARG A 26 10.86 -10.75 -5.44
C ARG A 26 12.19 -10.11 -5.04
N ARG A 27 13.13 -10.87 -4.45
CA ARG A 27 14.45 -10.33 -4.05
C ARG A 27 15.31 -9.98 -5.26
N PHE A 28 15.12 -10.73 -6.34
CA PHE A 28 15.76 -10.46 -7.61
C PHE A 28 15.20 -9.20 -8.27
N GLU A 29 13.88 -9.01 -8.30
CA GLU A 29 13.23 -7.77 -8.74
C GLU A 29 13.66 -6.58 -7.89
N GLU A 30 13.71 -6.73 -6.56
CA GLU A 30 14.18 -5.69 -5.64
C GLU A 30 15.64 -5.31 -5.94
N ALA A 31 16.51 -6.29 -6.19
CA ALA A 31 17.91 -6.04 -6.55
C ALA A 31 18.07 -5.39 -7.94
N VAL A 32 17.32 -5.87 -8.94
CA VAL A 32 17.33 -5.29 -10.30
C VAL A 32 16.78 -3.87 -10.27
N GLN A 33 15.70 -3.62 -9.52
CA GLN A 33 15.15 -2.28 -9.32
C GLN A 33 16.19 -1.36 -8.67
N TRP A 34 16.84 -1.80 -7.58
CA TRP A 34 17.89 -1.02 -6.93
C TRP A 34 19.03 -0.68 -7.88
N ILE A 35 19.50 -1.65 -8.68
CA ILE A 35 20.56 -1.42 -9.68
C ILE A 35 20.08 -0.42 -10.74
N LEU A 36 18.85 -0.56 -11.25
CA LEU A 36 18.32 0.35 -12.27
C LEU A 36 18.12 1.78 -11.73
N GLU A 37 17.82 1.93 -10.44
CA GLU A 37 17.63 3.22 -9.77
C GLU A 37 18.95 3.88 -9.33
N ASN A 38 19.96 3.10 -8.96
CA ASN A 38 21.16 3.61 -8.29
C ASN A 38 22.46 3.48 -9.13
N ALA A 39 22.48 2.60 -10.14
CA ALA A 39 23.68 2.36 -10.95
C ALA A 39 23.67 3.14 -12.28
N PHE A 40 22.55 3.74 -12.69
CA PHE A 40 22.43 4.52 -13.92
C PHE A 40 22.23 6.01 -13.61
N ASP A 41 22.62 6.87 -14.56
CA ASP A 41 22.50 8.32 -14.46
C ASP A 41 21.07 8.70 -14.03
N PRO A 42 20.88 9.51 -12.96
CA PRO A 42 19.57 9.96 -12.51
C PRO A 42 18.72 10.67 -13.59
N ARG A 43 19.36 11.17 -14.66
CA ARG A 43 18.69 11.77 -15.83
C ARG A 43 18.15 10.74 -16.82
N LEU A 44 18.62 9.49 -16.75
CA LEU A 44 18.15 8.32 -17.50
C LEU A 44 17.23 7.46 -16.63
N ARG A 45 16.30 8.10 -15.89
CA ARG A 45 15.25 7.39 -15.16
C ARG A 45 14.50 6.46 -16.13
N LEU A 46 14.79 5.17 -16.05
CA LEU A 46 14.15 4.12 -16.85
C LEU A 46 12.67 3.95 -16.50
N PHE A 47 12.26 4.49 -15.35
CA PHE A 47 10.91 4.46 -14.84
C PHE A 47 10.41 5.89 -14.63
N GLY A 48 9.20 6.18 -15.13
CA GLY A 48 8.54 7.46 -14.88
C GLY A 48 8.30 7.69 -13.39
N ALA A 49 8.04 8.94 -12.98
CA ALA A 49 7.79 9.31 -11.58
C ALA A 49 6.65 8.45 -10.95
N ASP A 50 5.75 7.98 -11.79
CA ASP A 50 4.51 7.27 -11.50
C ASP A 50 4.69 5.74 -11.44
N TYR A 51 5.90 5.23 -11.68
CA TYR A 51 6.17 3.78 -11.69
C TYR A 51 5.99 3.14 -10.31
N GLY A 52 6.38 3.83 -9.24
CA GLY A 52 6.15 3.36 -7.88
C GLY A 52 4.64 3.23 -7.55
N GLU A 53 3.83 4.15 -8.07
CA GLU A 53 2.38 4.11 -7.94
C GLU A 53 1.78 2.99 -8.79
N THR A 54 2.21 2.86 -10.04
CA THR A 54 1.80 1.80 -10.98
C THR A 54 2.14 0.41 -10.44
N LYS A 55 3.33 0.22 -9.86
CA LYS A 55 3.73 -1.04 -9.23
C LYS A 55 2.87 -1.36 -8.00
N ARG A 56 2.54 -0.36 -7.17
CA ARG A 56 1.64 -0.56 -6.03
C ARG A 56 0.22 -0.91 -6.47
N LYS A 57 -0.31 -0.28 -7.53
CA LYS A 57 -1.61 -0.63 -8.14
C LYS A 57 -1.64 -2.06 -8.69
N LEU A 58 -0.55 -2.50 -9.32
CA LEU A 58 -0.42 -3.87 -9.83
C LEU A 58 -0.24 -4.90 -8.71
N ALA A 59 0.42 -4.53 -7.61
CA ALA A 59 0.67 -5.41 -6.47
C ALA A 59 -0.50 -5.47 -5.48
N ASP A 60 -1.31 -4.41 -5.41
CA ASP A 60 -2.48 -4.31 -4.55
C ASP A 60 -3.73 -3.88 -5.36
N PRO A 61 -4.64 -4.82 -5.68
CA PRO A 61 -5.85 -4.53 -6.45
C PRO A 61 -6.84 -3.62 -5.71
N ASP A 62 -6.70 -3.46 -4.39
CA ASP A 62 -7.55 -2.62 -3.56
C ASP A 62 -6.95 -1.22 -3.32
N PHE A 63 -5.77 -0.91 -3.88
CA PHE A 63 -5.06 0.35 -3.60
C PHE A 63 -5.84 1.60 -4.00
N ASP A 64 -6.41 1.62 -5.21
CA ASP A 64 -7.19 2.76 -5.69
C ASP A 64 -8.52 2.90 -4.93
N LEU A 65 -9.11 1.77 -4.52
CA LEU A 65 -10.28 1.78 -3.63
C LEU A 65 -9.94 2.42 -2.29
N LEU A 66 -8.84 1.99 -1.65
CA LEU A 66 -8.39 2.56 -0.39
C LEU A 66 -8.13 4.06 -0.50
N ARG A 67 -7.48 4.52 -1.58
CA ARG A 67 -7.30 5.96 -1.84
C ARG A 67 -8.62 6.70 -1.98
N GLY A 68 -9.59 6.12 -2.69
CA GLY A 68 -10.93 6.69 -2.79
C GLY A 68 -11.60 6.87 -1.43
N VAL A 69 -11.49 5.87 -0.55
CA VAL A 69 -12.04 5.92 0.81
C VAL A 69 -11.35 6.98 1.67
N LEU A 70 -10.01 7.06 1.63
CA LEU A 70 -9.24 8.07 2.37
C LEU A 70 -9.55 9.49 1.89
N ARG A 71 -9.73 9.67 0.57
CA ARG A 71 -10.14 10.94 -0.02
C ARG A 71 -11.51 11.37 0.46
N ALA A 72 -12.50 10.48 0.39
CA ALA A 72 -13.86 10.75 0.85
C ALA A 72 -13.88 11.13 2.35
N ALA A 73 -13.02 10.50 3.16
CA ALA A 73 -12.97 10.77 4.60
C ALA A 73 -12.46 12.18 4.91
N LEU A 74 -11.50 12.67 4.13
CA LEU A 74 -11.00 14.03 4.23
C LEU A 74 -12.00 15.05 3.67
N GLU A 75 -12.64 14.76 2.54
CA GLU A 75 -13.61 15.66 1.91
C GLU A 75 -14.88 15.85 2.76
N GLN A 76 -15.32 14.81 3.47
CA GLN A 76 -16.43 14.92 4.42
C GLN A 76 -16.04 15.48 5.79
N THR A 77 -14.75 15.79 6.01
CA THR A 77 -14.27 16.36 7.28
C THR A 77 -14.68 15.51 8.49
N LEU A 78 -14.58 14.19 8.37
CA LEU A 78 -14.92 13.28 9.48
C LEU A 78 -14.12 13.65 10.73
N PRO A 79 -14.76 13.69 11.93
CA PRO A 79 -14.05 13.91 13.18
C PRO A 79 -12.96 12.85 13.35
N GLN A 80 -11.71 13.29 13.37
CA GLN A 80 -10.58 12.39 13.52
C GLN A 80 -10.20 12.23 15.00
N PRO A 81 -9.73 11.03 15.40
CA PRO A 81 -9.37 9.88 14.58
C PRO A 81 -10.57 8.97 14.23
N VAL A 82 -10.54 8.34 13.06
CA VAL A 82 -11.64 7.51 12.52
C VAL A 82 -11.34 6.01 12.66
N SER A 83 -12.36 5.19 12.87
CA SER A 83 -12.20 3.73 12.88
C SER A 83 -12.38 3.12 11.48
N ALA A 84 -11.96 1.86 11.31
CA ALA A 84 -12.27 1.10 10.09
C ALA A 84 -13.77 0.95 9.84
N THR A 85 -14.59 1.00 10.90
CA THR A 85 -16.07 0.96 10.79
C THR A 85 -16.59 2.26 10.16
N ASP A 86 -16.07 3.40 10.60
CA ASP A 86 -16.50 4.72 10.11
C ASP A 86 -16.12 4.88 8.63
N LEU A 87 -14.91 4.46 8.27
CA LEU A 87 -14.43 4.45 6.89
C LEU A 87 -15.24 3.51 6.00
N ALA A 88 -15.64 2.33 6.49
CA ALA A 88 -16.48 1.40 5.74
C ALA A 88 -17.89 1.97 5.50
N ARG A 89 -18.52 2.55 6.53
CA ARG A 89 -19.83 3.21 6.39
C ARG A 89 -19.79 4.34 5.37
N LEU A 90 -18.74 5.15 5.43
CA LEU A 90 -18.49 6.22 4.47
C LEU A 90 -18.34 5.67 3.05
N ALA A 91 -17.53 4.63 2.87
CA ALA A 91 -17.27 4.03 1.56
C ALA A 91 -18.54 3.49 0.91
N VAL A 92 -19.41 2.84 1.69
CA VAL A 92 -20.72 2.37 1.21
C VAL A 92 -21.64 3.54 0.88
N ALA A 93 -21.72 4.56 1.75
CA ALA A 93 -22.55 5.74 1.52
C ALA A 93 -22.15 6.53 0.26
N GLN A 94 -20.86 6.50 -0.10
CA GLN A 94 -20.31 7.15 -1.30
C GLN A 94 -20.31 6.24 -2.54
N GLY A 95 -20.85 5.01 -2.46
CA GLY A 95 -20.89 4.06 -3.57
C GLY A 95 -19.52 3.52 -4.00
N LEU A 96 -18.47 3.72 -3.18
CA LEU A 96 -17.12 3.18 -3.42
C LEU A 96 -17.07 1.66 -3.19
N MET A 97 -17.97 1.15 -2.36
CA MET A 97 -18.09 -0.27 -2.02
C MET A 97 -19.54 -0.73 -2.13
N THR A 98 -19.75 -1.89 -2.74
CA THR A 98 -21.07 -2.51 -2.96
C THR A 98 -21.28 -3.79 -2.14
N GLU A 99 -20.44 -4.04 -1.12
CA GLU A 99 -20.46 -5.29 -0.37
C GLU A 99 -21.77 -5.50 0.42
N ALA A 100 -22.18 -6.75 0.56
CA ALA A 100 -23.52 -7.17 0.94
C ALA A 100 -23.87 -6.98 2.44
N GLY A 101 -22.96 -6.42 3.25
CA GLY A 101 -23.24 -6.08 4.65
C GLY A 101 -22.14 -5.29 5.35
N ASP A 102 -22.54 -4.52 6.38
CA ASP A 102 -21.67 -3.62 7.18
C ASP A 102 -20.39 -4.29 7.71
N GLN A 103 -20.49 -5.57 8.09
CA GLN A 103 -19.37 -6.31 8.67
C GLN A 103 -18.32 -6.71 7.63
N GLU A 104 -18.74 -7.02 6.41
CA GLU A 104 -17.83 -7.37 5.32
C GLU A 104 -17.02 -6.15 4.87
N ALA A 105 -17.71 -5.02 4.68
CA ALA A 105 -17.09 -3.74 4.33
C ALA A 105 -16.06 -3.30 5.37
N LYS A 106 -16.41 -3.40 6.66
CA LYS A 106 -15.48 -3.12 7.77
C LYS A 106 -14.24 -4.01 7.72
N LEU A 107 -14.41 -5.32 7.52
CA LEU A 107 -13.29 -6.27 7.45
C LEU A 107 -12.40 -6.00 6.24
N LYS A 108 -12.97 -5.60 5.10
CA LYS A 108 -12.18 -5.23 3.91
C LYS A 108 -11.37 -3.97 4.16
N VAL A 109 -11.97 -2.90 4.69
CA VAL A 109 -11.23 -1.68 5.05
C VAL A 109 -10.12 -1.98 6.05
N GLY A 110 -10.40 -2.79 7.07
CA GLY A 110 -9.41 -3.24 8.04
C GLY A 110 -8.25 -4.01 7.39
N ARG A 111 -8.53 -4.90 6.43
CA ARG A 111 -7.50 -5.62 5.67
C ARG A 111 -6.66 -4.68 4.80
N MET A 112 -7.31 -3.76 4.08
CA MET A 112 -6.62 -2.77 3.25
C MET A 112 -5.64 -1.93 4.08
N LEU A 113 -6.10 -1.35 5.20
CA LEU A 113 -5.23 -0.58 6.11
C LEU A 113 -4.15 -1.45 6.76
N GLY A 114 -4.48 -2.69 7.14
CA GLY A 114 -3.56 -3.64 7.74
C GLY A 114 -2.36 -3.98 6.84
N ARG A 115 -2.49 -3.96 5.51
CA ARG A 115 -1.36 -4.18 4.59
C ARG A 115 -0.27 -3.11 4.72
N TYR A 116 -0.64 -1.89 5.11
CA TYR A 116 0.28 -0.76 5.21
C TYR A 116 0.71 -0.45 6.65
N LEU A 117 -0.16 -0.72 7.64
CA LEU A 117 0.01 -0.31 9.04
C LEU A 117 0.19 -1.49 10.01
N ASN A 118 0.38 -2.73 9.52
CA ASN A 118 0.58 -3.88 10.42
C ASN A 118 1.87 -3.81 11.23
N GLU A 119 2.93 -3.20 10.69
CA GLU A 119 4.25 -3.09 11.34
C GLU A 119 4.64 -1.64 11.65
N ALA A 120 3.90 -0.66 11.10
CA ALA A 120 4.22 0.76 11.20
C ALA A 120 3.05 1.56 11.79
N GLU A 121 3.35 2.53 12.66
CA GLU A 121 2.35 3.46 13.20
C GLU A 121 1.95 4.54 12.18
N ILE A 122 2.78 4.78 11.16
CA ILE A 122 2.53 5.76 10.11
C ILE A 122 2.84 5.12 8.75
N ALA A 123 1.92 5.28 7.80
CA ALA A 123 2.10 4.83 6.43
C ALA A 123 1.71 5.92 5.43
N VAL A 124 2.43 5.94 4.30
CA VAL A 124 2.10 6.79 3.15
C VAL A 124 1.37 5.96 2.11
N ILE A 125 0.11 6.32 1.84
CA ILE A 125 -0.80 5.64 0.91
C ILE A 125 -1.20 6.65 -0.17
N GLY A 126 -0.48 6.61 -1.30
CA GLY A 126 -0.64 7.62 -2.36
C GLY A 126 -0.28 9.01 -1.84
N GLU A 127 -1.21 9.95 -1.98
CA GLU A 127 -1.11 11.33 -1.50
C GLU A 127 -1.49 11.49 -0.02
N PHE A 128 -1.78 10.41 0.70
CA PHE A 128 -2.21 10.45 2.09
C PHE A 128 -1.15 9.92 3.03
N THR A 129 -1.01 10.58 4.18
CA THR A 129 -0.30 10.06 5.34
C THR A 129 -1.35 9.58 6.34
N VAL A 130 -1.31 8.29 6.68
CA VAL A 130 -2.22 7.68 7.65
C VAL A 130 -1.42 7.28 8.88
N GLN A 131 -1.82 7.82 10.03
CA GLN A 131 -1.27 7.46 11.34
C GLN A 131 -2.28 6.61 12.10
N MET A 132 -1.83 5.49 12.64
CA MET A 132 -2.63 4.61 13.48
C MET A 132 -2.33 4.89 14.96
N GLU A 133 -3.37 5.06 15.75
CA GLU A 133 -3.29 5.05 17.21
C GLU A 133 -4.11 3.86 17.74
N CYS A 134 -3.53 3.09 18.66
CA CYS A 134 -4.22 2.01 19.36
C CYS A 134 -4.74 2.55 20.69
N ARG A 135 -6.06 2.51 20.89
CA ARG A 135 -6.70 2.92 22.15
C ARG A 135 -7.32 1.72 22.83
N ASN A 136 -7.06 1.58 24.12
CA ASN A 136 -7.81 0.68 24.99
C ASN A 136 -9.02 1.45 25.52
N ASP A 137 -10.22 1.00 25.17
CA ASP A 137 -11.44 1.60 25.67
C ASP A 137 -11.89 0.85 26.93
N SER A 138 -11.77 1.50 28.08
CA SER A 138 -12.16 0.95 29.37
C SER A 138 -13.67 0.68 29.48
N SER A 139 -14.49 1.25 28.58
CA SER A 139 -15.95 1.14 28.63
C SER A 139 -16.54 0.00 27.80
N THR A 140 -15.85 -0.47 26.76
CA THR A 140 -16.40 -1.44 25.80
C THR A 140 -15.75 -2.83 25.83
N PHE A 141 -14.88 -3.13 26.81
CA PHE A 141 -14.09 -4.38 26.92
C PHE A 141 -13.20 -4.70 25.70
N TYR A 142 -13.22 -3.90 24.63
CA TYR A 142 -12.36 -4.03 23.47
C TYR A 142 -10.96 -3.50 23.79
N LYS A 143 -9.99 -4.41 23.75
CA LYS A 143 -8.56 -4.06 23.75
C LYS A 143 -8.12 -3.79 22.31
N ASP A 144 -7.18 -2.88 22.14
CA ASP A 144 -6.51 -2.57 20.87
C ASP A 144 -7.42 -2.03 19.76
N LEU A 145 -8.28 -1.05 20.09
CA LEU A 145 -9.05 -0.33 19.09
C LEU A 145 -8.09 0.49 18.19
N ARG A 146 -7.99 0.11 16.92
CA ARG A 146 -7.20 0.84 15.92
C ARG A 146 -8.00 2.01 15.38
N LEU A 147 -7.51 3.22 15.61
CA LEU A 147 -8.04 4.47 15.09
C LEU A 147 -7.02 5.11 14.16
N TYR A 148 -7.50 5.84 13.16
CA TYR A 148 -6.67 6.35 12.07
C TYR A 148 -6.82 7.86 11.96
N ARG A 149 -5.69 8.56 11.92
CA ARG A 149 -5.62 9.96 11.49
C ARG A 149 -5.14 10.00 10.06
N ILE A 150 -5.84 10.74 9.21
CA ILE A 150 -5.60 10.83 7.78
C ILE A 150 -5.26 12.28 7.49
N ASN A 151 -4.12 12.51 6.82
CA ASN A 151 -3.70 13.82 6.36
C ASN A 151 -3.30 13.74 4.89
N ARG A 152 -3.39 14.85 4.16
CA ARG A 152 -2.67 14.94 2.89
C ARG A 152 -1.17 15.00 3.18
N THR A 153 -0.40 14.18 2.48
CA THR A 153 1.05 14.24 2.53
C THR A 153 1.45 15.62 2.02
N ALA A 154 2.13 16.42 2.87
CA ALA A 154 2.68 17.69 2.44
C ALA A 154 3.69 17.39 1.32
N LEU A 155 3.33 17.72 0.08
CA LEU A 155 4.29 17.84 -0.99
C LEU A 155 5.15 19.03 -0.60
N GLY A 156 6.38 18.77 -0.15
CA GLY A 156 7.32 19.84 0.13
C GLY A 156 7.48 20.71 -1.12
N ASP A 157 7.28 22.01 -0.93
CA ASP A 157 7.66 23.06 -1.88
C ASP A 157 9.18 23.06 -2.10
#